data_AF-A0A9E4LCY5-F1
#
_entry.id   AF-A0A9E4LCY5-F1
#
_cell.length_a   1.000
_cell.length_b   1.000
_cell.length_c   1.000
_cell.angle_alpha   90.00
_cell.angle_beta   90.00
_cell.angle_gamma   90.00
#
_symmetry.space_group_name_H-M   'P 1'
#
loop_
_entity.id
_entity.type
_entity.pdbx_description
1 polymer ?
#
loop_
_entity_poly.entity_id
_entity_poly.type
_entity_poly.pdbx_seq_one_letter_code
_entity_poly.pdbx_strand_id
1 'polypeptide(L)'
;MGLRLRVAKEYVQGDQSGYQLARKYNVSKASVTRWGREYGKRYCESPPLNRILEPMKEQGKFRREGEDTAAYIRRLERSLEEAQDKAYLLRRVIELSEEELGIELPKKSITTSKK
;
A
#
# COMPACT_ATOMS: atom_id res chain seq x y z
N MET A 1 26.56 26.79 -1.87
CA MET A 1 25.95 25.47 -2.17
C MET A 1 26.05 25.21 -3.66
N GLY A 2 26.77 24.17 -4.10
CA GLY A 2 26.95 23.87 -5.53
C GLY A 2 25.67 23.36 -6.20
N LEU A 3 25.46 23.75 -7.47
CA LEU A 3 24.28 23.39 -8.26
C LEU A 3 23.96 21.88 -8.23
N ARG A 4 25.00 21.03 -8.34
CA ARG A 4 24.87 19.57 -8.36
C ARG A 4 24.27 19.01 -7.05
N LEU A 5 24.66 19.59 -5.92
CA LEU A 5 24.20 19.16 -4.59
C LEU A 5 22.72 19.52 -4.39
N ARG A 6 22.31 20.71 -4.85
CA ARG A 6 20.91 21.16 -4.80
C ARG A 6 20.01 20.27 -5.64
N VAL A 7 20.41 19.99 -6.88
CA VAL A 7 19.66 19.09 -7.78
C VAL A 7 19.55 17.67 -7.22
N ALA A 8 20.63 17.14 -6.64
CA ALA A 8 20.63 15.81 -6.04
C ALA A 8 19.74 15.71 -4.81
N LYS A 9 19.74 16.75 -3.96
CA LYS A 9 18.86 16.81 -2.78
C LYS A 9 17.38 16.83 -3.18
N GLU A 10 17.00 17.70 -4.12
CA GLU A 10 15.62 17.76 -4.63
C GLU A 10 15.20 16.44 -5.30
N TYR A 11 16.12 15.77 -6.01
CA TYR A 11 15.86 14.47 -6.63
C TYR A 11 15.60 13.35 -5.59
N VAL A 12 16.33 13.36 -4.46
CA VAL A 12 16.14 12.38 -3.38
C VAL A 12 14.87 12.66 -2.57
N GLN A 13 14.44 13.92 -2.45
CA GLN A 13 13.18 14.29 -1.79
C GLN A 13 11.95 13.76 -2.54
N GLY A 14 12.05 13.57 -3.86
CA GLY A 14 11.01 12.92 -4.66
C GLY A 14 9.83 13.83 -5.05
N ASP A 15 9.89 15.12 -4.71
CA ASP A 15 8.84 16.11 -5.04
C ASP A 15 8.70 16.36 -6.55
N GLN A 16 9.78 16.15 -7.32
CA GLN A 16 9.82 16.36 -8.77
C GLN A 16 10.49 15.17 -9.45
N SER A 17 9.97 14.78 -10.62
CA SER A 17 10.59 13.74 -11.43
C SER A 17 11.96 14.19 -11.95
N GLY A 18 12.87 13.25 -12.21
CA GLY A 18 14.19 13.56 -12.79
C GLY A 18 14.12 14.30 -14.12
N TYR A 19 13.03 14.16 -14.89
CA TYR A 19 12.81 14.91 -16.12
C TYR A 19 12.42 16.37 -15.87
N GLN A 20 11.57 16.62 -14.87
CA GLN A 20 11.20 17.98 -14.45
C GLN A 20 12.41 18.73 -13.87
N LEU A 21 13.22 18.06 -13.06
CA LEU A 21 14.48 18.60 -12.54
C LEU A 21 15.49 18.90 -13.66
N ALA A 22 15.61 18.00 -14.64
CA ALA A 22 16.44 18.20 -15.82
C ALA A 22 16.05 19.47 -16.61
N ARG A 23 14.75 19.69 -16.84
CA ARG A 23 14.25 20.91 -17.49
C ARG A 23 14.45 22.16 -16.64
N LYS A 24 14.15 22.09 -15.35
CA LYS A 24 14.25 23.22 -14.40
C LYS A 24 15.68 23.75 -14.28
N TYR A 25 16.65 22.83 -14.28
CA TYR A 25 18.07 23.17 -14.12
C TYR A 25 18.85 23.14 -15.43
N ASN A 26 18.19 22.91 -16.57
CA ASN A 26 18.77 22.77 -17.91
C ASN A 26 19.96 21.79 -17.94
N VAL A 27 19.77 20.63 -17.33
CA VAL A 27 20.78 19.56 -17.24
C VAL A 27 20.19 18.26 -17.79
N SER A 28 21.05 17.34 -18.23
CA SER A 28 20.56 16.06 -18.73
C SER A 28 19.93 15.22 -17.61
N LYS A 29 18.88 14.46 -17.93
CA LYS A 29 18.26 13.49 -17.00
C LYS A 29 19.30 12.51 -16.43
N ALA A 30 20.24 12.07 -17.26
CA ALA A 30 21.34 11.19 -16.84
C ALA A 30 22.22 11.84 -15.76
N SER A 31 22.50 13.14 -15.89
CA SER A 31 23.26 13.91 -14.88
C SER A 31 22.51 13.97 -13.55
N VAL A 32 21.19 14.21 -13.58
CA VAL A 32 20.34 14.26 -12.37
C VAL A 32 20.37 12.91 -11.64
N THR A 33 20.15 11.80 -12.35
CA THR A 33 20.19 10.45 -11.76
C THR A 33 21.57 10.12 -11.21
N ARG A 34 22.65 10.51 -11.91
CA ARG A 34 24.02 10.28 -11.45
C ARG A 34 24.31 11.03 -10.15
N TRP A 35 23.95 12.32 -10.08
CA TRP A 35 24.17 13.13 -8.88
C TRP A 35 23.31 12.67 -7.70
N GLY A 36 22.07 12.23 -7.94
CA GLY A 36 21.22 11.65 -6.91
C GLY A 36 21.82 10.39 -6.29
N ARG A 37 22.34 9.47 -7.11
CA ARG A 37 23.04 8.25 -6.63
C ARG A 37 24.31 8.58 -5.85
N GLU A 38 25.12 9.52 -6.35
CA GLU A 38 26.34 9.95 -5.70
C GLU A 38 26.06 10.64 -4.35
N TYR A 39 25.00 11.45 -4.29
CA TYR A 39 24.55 12.10 -3.07
C TYR A 39 24.03 11.09 -2.05
N GLY A 40 23.21 10.12 -2.47
CA GLY A 40 22.76 9.03 -1.62
C GLY A 40 23.93 8.26 -1.01
N LYS A 41 24.94 7.90 -1.82
CA LYS A 41 26.13 7.18 -1.34
C LYS A 41 26.99 7.97 -0.33
N ARG A 42 27.09 9.30 -0.49
CA ARG A 42 27.98 10.16 0.31
C ARG A 42 27.33 10.73 1.57
N TYR A 43 26.01 10.88 1.58
CA TYR A 43 25.29 11.64 2.61
C TYR A 43 24.10 10.88 3.21
N CYS A 44 23.80 9.66 2.76
CA CYS A 44 22.71 8.84 3.28
C CYS A 44 23.24 7.43 3.60
N GLU A 45 23.46 7.13 4.88
CA GLU A 45 23.93 5.82 5.35
C GLU A 45 22.83 4.75 5.41
N SER A 46 21.63 5.01 4.89
CA SER A 46 20.55 4.01 4.83
C SER A 46 20.47 3.35 3.44
N PRO A 47 20.07 2.07 3.36
CA PRO A 47 20.24 1.22 2.18
C PRO A 47 19.54 1.82 0.96
N PRO A 48 19.99 1.50 -0.27
CA PRO A 48 19.37 2.02 -1.47
C PRO A 48 17.92 1.57 -1.47
N LEU A 49 17.03 2.53 -1.30
CA LEU A 49 15.63 2.40 -1.66
C LEU A 49 15.59 2.14 -3.17
N ASN A 50 15.82 0.88 -3.55
CA ASN A 50 14.94 0.20 -4.48
C ASN A 50 13.54 0.28 -3.84
N ARG A 51 12.97 1.50 -3.82
CA ARG A 51 11.57 1.74 -3.51
C ARG A 51 10.86 1.23 -4.74
N ILE A 52 10.64 -0.07 -4.67
CA ILE A 52 9.65 -0.88 -5.34
C ILE A 52 8.73 0.03 -6.14
N LEU A 53 8.86 -0.14 -7.46
CA LEU A 53 7.93 0.29 -8.49
C LEU A 53 6.50 0.23 -7.95
N GLU A 54 5.96 1.34 -7.48
CA GLU A 54 4.51 1.47 -7.38
C GLU A 54 4.04 1.82 -8.80
N PRO A 55 3.14 1.01 -9.40
CA PRO A 55 2.57 1.35 -10.68
C PRO A 55 1.86 2.68 -10.51
N MET A 56 2.28 3.65 -11.31
CA MET A 56 1.69 4.97 -11.49
C MET A 56 0.16 4.83 -11.56
N LYS A 57 -0.53 5.06 -10.43
CA LYS A 57 -1.97 5.30 -10.41
C LYS A 57 -2.20 6.80 -10.48
N GLU A 58 -3.22 7.12 -11.25
CA GLU A 58 -3.52 8.43 -11.80
C GLU A 58 -3.56 9.56 -10.76
N GLN A 59 -3.20 10.73 -11.26
CA GLN A 59 -3.33 12.02 -10.61
C GLN A 59 -4.74 12.21 -10.03
N GLY A 60 -4.83 12.57 -8.75
CA GLY A 60 -6.07 13.08 -8.20
C GLY A 60 -6.08 13.20 -6.68
N LYS A 61 -5.88 14.43 -6.19
CA LYS A 61 -6.26 14.93 -4.86
C LYS A 61 -5.39 14.50 -3.67
N PHE A 62 -4.24 15.15 -3.54
CA PHE A 62 -3.68 15.48 -2.24
C PHE A 62 -4.57 16.56 -1.57
N ARG A 63 -5.70 16.16 -0.98
CA ARG A 63 -6.48 17.00 -0.05
C ARG A 63 -7.13 16.08 0.97
N ARG A 64 -6.49 15.99 2.15
CA ARG A 64 -6.97 15.39 3.43
C ARG A 64 -6.91 13.86 3.57
N GLU A 65 -5.76 13.24 3.31
CA GLU A 65 -5.57 11.78 3.52
C GLU A 65 -5.57 11.33 5.00
N GLY A 66 -5.43 12.23 5.97
CA GLY A 66 -5.40 11.87 7.39
C GLY A 66 -6.77 11.51 7.99
N GLU A 67 -7.86 12.05 7.45
CA GLU A 67 -9.21 11.84 7.99
C GLU A 67 -9.94 10.69 7.26
N ASP A 68 -9.73 10.55 5.95
CA ASP A 68 -10.39 9.54 5.13
C ASP A 68 -9.83 8.12 5.36
N THR A 69 -8.54 8.01 5.66
CA THR A 69 -7.90 6.71 5.96
C THR A 69 -8.35 6.14 7.29
N ALA A 70 -8.48 6.98 8.33
CA ALA A 70 -9.00 6.57 9.63
C ALA A 70 -10.49 6.18 9.56
N ALA A 71 -11.29 6.91 8.79
CA ALA A 71 -12.69 6.57 8.54
C ALA A 71 -12.83 5.23 7.79
N TYR A 72 -11.93 4.97 6.83
CA TYR A 72 -11.89 3.71 6.10
C TYR A 72 -11.49 2.53 6.99
N ILE A 73 -10.50 2.70 7.88
CA ILE A 73 -10.10 1.69 8.87
C ILE A 73 -11.27 1.35 9.79
N ARG A 74 -11.94 2.36 10.37
CA ARG A 74 -13.10 2.14 11.24
C ARG A 74 -14.24 1.41 10.54
N ARG A 75 -14.49 1.72 9.26
CA ARG A 75 -15.49 1.03 8.45
C ARG A 75 -15.11 -0.43 8.22
N LEU A 76 -13.84 -0.70 7.91
CA LEU A 76 -13.33 -2.05 7.72
C LEU A 76 -13.38 -2.87 9.01
N GLU A 77 -12.99 -2.28 10.14
CA GLU A 77 -13.07 -2.91 11.47
C GLU A 77 -14.51 -3.29 11.81
N ARG A 78 -15.47 -2.37 11.62
CA ARG A 78 -16.89 -2.67 11.81
C ARG A 78 -17.38 -3.80 10.90
N SER A 79 -17.02 -3.76 9.62
CA SER A 79 -17.40 -4.82 8.69
C SER A 79 -16.80 -6.17 9.05
N LEU A 80 -15.60 -6.18 9.64
CA LEU A 80 -14.94 -7.39 10.10
C LEU A 80 -15.65 -7.95 11.33
N GLU A 81 -15.97 -7.10 12.30
CA GLU A 81 -16.72 -7.45 13.51
C GLU A 81 -18.09 -8.03 13.16
N GLU A 82 -18.88 -7.36 12.32
CA GLU A 82 -20.18 -7.87 11.88
C GLU A 82 -20.09 -9.23 11.18
N ALA A 83 -19.02 -9.48 10.43
CA ALA A 83 -18.80 -10.76 9.76
C ALA A 83 -18.41 -11.87 10.75
N GLN A 84 -17.58 -11.53 11.75
CA GLN A 84 -17.18 -12.43 12.82
C GLN A 84 -18.36 -12.81 13.71
N ASP A 85 -19.17 -11.84 14.11
CA ASP A 85 -20.38 -12.06 14.91
C ASP A 85 -21.39 -12.94 14.18
N LYS A 86 -21.63 -12.67 12.89
CA LYS A 86 -22.50 -13.53 12.06
C LYS A 86 -21.99 -14.96 12.00
N ALA A 87 -20.68 -15.14 11.77
CA ALA A 87 -20.08 -16.48 11.71
C ALA A 87 -20.21 -17.20 13.06
N TYR A 88 -19.97 -16.50 14.17
CA TYR A 88 -20.12 -17.04 15.52
C TYR A 88 -21.56 -17.45 15.82
N LEU A 89 -22.53 -16.56 15.56
CA LEU A 89 -23.95 -16.83 15.79
C LEU A 89 -24.44 -18.00 14.93
N LEU A 90 -24.11 -18.02 13.64
CA LEU A 90 -24.47 -19.12 12.74
C LEU A 90 -23.89 -20.44 13.23
N ARG A 91 -22.62 -20.44 13.64
CA ARG A 91 -21.97 -21.62 14.21
C ARG A 91 -22.69 -22.08 15.48
N ARG A 92 -23.05 -21.15 16.38
CA ARG A 92 -23.74 -21.50 17.63
C ARG A 92 -25.14 -22.05 17.38
N VAL A 93 -25.87 -21.49 16.40
CA VAL A 93 -27.17 -22.00 15.98
C VAL A 93 -27.06 -23.41 15.41
N ILE A 94 -26.02 -23.71 14.63
CA ILE A 94 -25.74 -25.06 14.15
C ILE A 94 -25.51 -26.01 15.32
N GLU A 95 -24.63 -25.66 16.26
CA GLU A 95 -24.35 -26.48 17.44
C GLU A 95 -25.62 -26.76 18.26
N LEU A 96 -26.43 -25.73 18.55
CA LEU A 96 -27.69 -25.89 19.27
C LEU A 96 -28.70 -26.73 18.48
N SER A 97 -28.74 -26.61 17.15
CA SER A 97 -29.65 -27.41 16.31
C SER A 97 -29.22 -28.88 16.25
N GLU A 98 -27.92 -29.17 16.23
CA GLU A 98 -27.38 -30.52 16.33
C GLU A 98 -27.66 -31.13 17.72
N GLU A 99 -27.48 -30.35 18.79
CA GLU A 99 -27.70 -30.78 20.18
C GLU A 99 -29.19 -30.98 20.52
N GLU A 100 -30.06 -30.04 20.17
CA GLU A 100 -31.47 -30.04 20.59
C GLU A 100 -32.39 -30.84 19.66
N LEU A 101 -32.09 -30.90 18.35
CA LEU A 101 -32.96 -31.55 17.37
C LEU A 101 -32.37 -32.86 16.81
N GLY A 102 -31.11 -33.19 17.14
CA GLY A 102 -30.43 -34.39 16.61
C GLY A 102 -30.30 -34.40 15.09
N ILE A 103 -30.40 -33.22 14.44
CA ILE A 103 -30.32 -33.08 12.99
C ILE A 103 -28.85 -32.93 12.62
N GLU A 104 -28.23 -34.01 12.16
CA GLU A 104 -26.89 -33.94 11.56
C GLU A 104 -26.95 -33.18 10.23
N LEU A 105 -26.44 -31.94 10.21
CA LEU A 105 -26.36 -31.17 8.98
C LEU A 105 -25.19 -31.67 8.13
N PRO A 106 -25.41 -32.05 6.86
CA PRO A 106 -24.33 -32.50 6.00
C PRO A 106 -23.36 -31.33 5.72
N LYS A 107 -22.14 -31.44 6.24
CA LYS A 107 -21.04 -30.53 5.89
C LYS A 107 -20.78 -30.70 4.38
N LYS A 108 -20.96 -29.63 3.60
CA LYS A 108 -20.72 -29.68 2.14
C LYS A 108 -19.31 -30.19 1.88
N SER A 109 -19.22 -31.38 1.29
CA SER A 109 -17.97 -31.91 0.75
C SER A 109 -17.52 -31.01 -0.40
N ILE A 110 -16.30 -30.51 -0.31
CA ILE A 110 -15.63 -29.80 -1.40
C ILE A 110 -15.50 -30.82 -2.54
N THR A 111 -16.36 -30.71 -3.55
CA THR A 111 -16.18 -31.40 -4.81
C THR A 111 -15.20 -30.58 -5.64
N THR A 112 -13.92 -30.94 -5.61
CA THR A 112 -12.92 -30.44 -6.56
C THR A 112 -13.24 -30.99 -7.95
N SER A 113 -14.01 -30.23 -8.73
CA SER A 113 -14.15 -30.51 -10.17
C SER A 113 -12.83 -30.17 -10.85
N LYS A 114 -12.02 -31.20 -11.10
CA LYS A 114 -10.79 -31.13 -11.90
C LYS A 114 -11.20 -30.97 -13.37
N LYS A 115 -10.82 -29.85 -14.01
CA LYS A 115 -10.78 -29.70 -15.46
C LYS A 115 -9.32 -29.57 -15.88
#